data_AF-A0A7X9KZ12-F1
#
_entry.id   AF-A0A7X9KZ12-F1
#
_cell.length_a   1.000
_cell.length_b   1.000
_cell.length_c   1.000
_cell.angle_alpha   90.00
_cell.angle_beta   90.00
_cell.angle_gamma   90.00
#
_symmetry.space_group_name_H-M   'P 1'
#
loop_
_entity.id
_entity.type
_entity.pdbx_description
1 polymer ?
#
loop_
_entity_poly.entity_id
_entity_poly.type
_entity_poly.pdbx_seq_one_letter_code
_entity_poly.pdbx_strand_id
1 'polypeptide(L)'
;VCEITKPYGIKTIVSLNPIMIDGTGMCGGCRVTVGGETKFACVDGPDFDGHQVDFDSAIIRSRMFKKQERDASCLMIKKAESITENKNDK
;
A
#
# COMPACT_ATOMS: atom_id res chain seq x y z
N VAL A 1 -16.72 -0.31 3.49
CA VAL A 1 -17.03 -1.54 4.28
C VAL A 1 -17.10 -1.24 5.77
N CYS A 2 -16.01 -0.75 6.39
CA CYS A 2 -15.98 -0.41 7.82
C CYS A 2 -17.14 0.49 8.26
N GLU A 3 -17.41 1.58 7.53
CA GLU A 3 -18.52 2.50 7.80
C GLU A 3 -19.90 1.82 7.72
N ILE A 4 -20.07 0.84 6.83
CA ILE A 4 -21.32 0.09 6.68
C ILE A 4 -21.52 -0.85 7.87
N THR A 5 -20.45 -1.50 8.34
CA THR A 5 -20.51 -2.47 9.45
C THR A 5 -20.67 -1.83 10.84
N LYS A 6 -20.23 -0.57 11.00
CA LYS A 6 -20.16 0.12 12.29
C LYS A 6 -21.52 0.30 12.98
N PRO A 7 -22.62 0.73 12.30
CA PRO A 7 -23.94 0.86 12.92
C PRO A 7 -24.53 -0.47 13.41
N TYR A 8 -24.13 -1.59 12.81
CA TYR A 8 -24.61 -2.93 13.18
C TYR A 8 -23.79 -3.56 14.30
N GLY A 9 -22.78 -2.85 14.84
CA GLY A 9 -21.88 -3.39 15.86
C GLY A 9 -21.04 -4.59 15.38
N ILE A 10 -20.91 -4.77 14.07
CA ILE A 10 -20.14 -5.87 13.49
C ILE A 10 -18.67 -5.50 13.52
N LYS A 11 -17.88 -6.25 14.30
CA LYS A 11 -16.42 -6.09 14.38
C LYS A 11 -15.80 -6.35 13.00
N THR A 12 -15.03 -5.39 12.51
CA THR A 12 -14.39 -5.45 11.20
C THR A 12 -12.87 -5.32 11.36
N ILE A 13 -12.16 -6.39 11.03
CA ILE A 13 -10.70 -6.39 10.97
C ILE A 13 -10.28 -6.14 9.52
N VAL A 14 -9.29 -5.27 9.32
CA VAL A 14 -8.76 -4.93 8.00
C VAL A 14 -7.26 -5.18 7.96
N SER A 15 -6.81 -5.83 6.88
CA SER A 15 -5.38 -5.96 6.58
C SER A 15 -4.95 -4.78 5.74
N LEU A 16 -4.09 -3.91 6.28
CA LEU A 16 -3.64 -2.71 5.58
C LEU A 16 -2.43 -3.03 4.69
N ASN A 17 -2.40 -2.41 3.51
CA ASN A 17 -1.33 -2.54 2.53
C ASN A 17 -0.57 -1.21 2.29
N PRO A 18 0.03 -0.60 3.33
CA PRO A 18 0.84 0.60 3.13
C PRO A 18 2.16 0.27 2.41
N ILE A 19 2.83 1.30 1.92
CA ILE A 19 4.17 1.17 1.35
C ILE A 19 5.13 0.60 2.40
N MET A 20 5.89 -0.43 2.05
CA MET A 20 6.91 -1.05 2.90
C MET A 20 8.28 -0.95 2.24
N ILE A 21 9.34 -0.80 3.06
CA ILE A 21 10.73 -0.77 2.60
C ILE A 21 11.51 -1.88 3.31
N ASP A 22 11.68 -1.76 4.63
CA ASP A 22 12.46 -2.70 5.44
C ASP A 22 11.60 -3.86 5.98
N GLY A 23 10.37 -3.58 6.43
CA GLY A 23 9.49 -4.59 7.02
C GLY A 23 9.85 -4.98 8.46
N THR A 24 10.80 -4.29 9.09
CA THR A 24 11.30 -4.59 10.45
C THR A 24 11.00 -3.50 11.48
N GLY A 25 10.30 -2.44 11.06
CA GLY A 25 9.92 -1.32 11.93
C GLY A 25 10.97 -0.21 12.06
N MET A 26 12.05 -0.25 11.27
CA MET A 26 13.13 0.72 11.36
C MET A 26 12.90 1.97 10.50
N CYS A 27 12.18 1.86 9.37
CA CYS A 27 12.06 2.99 8.43
C CYS A 27 10.81 3.86 8.60
N GLY A 28 9.74 3.35 9.22
CA GLY A 28 8.46 4.07 9.34
C GLY A 28 7.72 4.33 8.01
N GLY A 29 8.14 3.69 6.92
CA GLY A 29 7.49 3.75 5.61
C GLY A 29 6.06 3.19 5.64
N CYS A 30 5.84 2.15 6.44
CA CYS A 30 4.54 1.50 6.60
C CYS A 30 3.64 2.15 7.67
N ARG A 31 3.97 3.35 8.14
CA ARG A 31 3.22 4.00 9.23
C ARG A 31 1.76 4.27 8.83
N VAL A 32 0.87 4.04 9.79
CA VAL A 32 -0.58 4.25 9.72
C VAL A 32 -1.06 4.86 11.03
N THR A 33 -2.14 5.62 11.00
CA THR A 33 -2.79 6.15 12.21
C THR A 33 -3.98 5.26 12.55
N VAL A 34 -3.97 4.69 13.76
CA VAL A 34 -5.05 3.83 14.26
C VAL A 34 -5.38 4.27 15.68
N GLY A 35 -6.64 4.65 15.92
CA GLY A 35 -7.09 5.11 17.25
C GLY A 35 -6.42 6.41 17.73
N GLY A 36 -5.91 7.24 16.80
CA GLY A 36 -5.16 8.46 17.12
C GLY A 36 -3.67 8.24 17.39
N GLU A 37 -3.19 7.00 17.39
CA GLU A 37 -1.78 6.67 17.56
C GLU A 37 -1.13 6.30 16.22
N THR A 38 0.15 6.66 16.07
CA THR A 38 0.95 6.18 14.94
C THR A 38 1.41 4.75 15.23
N LYS A 39 1.10 3.82 14.32
CA LYS A 39 1.50 2.41 14.34
C LYS A 39 2.25 2.04 13.07
N PHE A 40 3.07 0.99 13.11
CA PHE A 40 3.81 0.48 11.97
C PHE A 40 3.21 -0.84 11.50
N ALA A 41 2.61 -0.86 10.31
CA ALA A 41 1.90 -2.06 9.83
C ALA A 41 2.77 -3.32 9.73
N CYS A 42 4.09 -3.20 9.51
CA CYS A 42 4.99 -4.35 9.45
C CYS A 42 5.34 -4.97 10.83
N VAL A 43 5.08 -4.26 11.93
CA VAL A 43 5.39 -4.73 13.30
C VAL A 43 4.13 -4.84 14.15
N ASP A 44 3.30 -3.80 14.15
CA ASP A 44 2.07 -3.72 14.93
C ASP A 44 0.85 -4.34 14.22
N GLY A 45 0.98 -4.60 12.92
CA GLY A 45 -0.11 -5.05 12.05
C GLY A 45 0.17 -6.41 11.39
N PRO A 46 -0.20 -6.60 10.10
CA PRO A 46 -0.90 -5.66 9.20
C PRO A 46 -2.40 -5.52 9.49
N ASP A 47 -2.93 -6.38 10.38
CA ASP A 47 -4.34 -6.47 10.71
C ASP A 47 -4.71 -5.51 11.85
N PHE A 48 -5.61 -4.57 11.58
CA PHE A 48 -6.07 -3.57 12.53
C PHE A 48 -7.59 -3.55 12.65
N ASP A 49 -8.09 -2.95 13.73
CA ASP A 49 -9.50 -2.61 13.85
C ASP A 49 -9.87 -1.54 12.81
N GLY A 50 -10.61 -1.97 11.79
CA GLY A 50 -11.01 -1.12 10.67
C GLY A 50 -11.93 0.02 11.07
N HIS A 51 -12.51 0.03 12.28
CA HIS A 51 -13.29 1.17 12.76
C HIS A 51 -12.43 2.29 13.38
N GLN A 52 -11.15 2.02 13.63
CA GLN A 52 -10.19 2.94 14.25
C GLN A 52 -9.11 3.44 13.29
N VAL A 53 -9.02 2.87 12.08
CA VAL A 53 -8.06 3.28 11.05
C VAL A 53 -8.43 4.63 10.44
N ASP A 54 -7.45 5.52 10.31
CA ASP A 54 -7.53 6.72 9.46
C ASP A 54 -7.30 6.34 7.99
N PHE A 55 -8.39 6.10 7.27
CA PHE A 55 -8.33 5.73 5.85
C PHE A 55 -7.93 6.88 4.93
N ASP A 56 -8.22 8.14 5.28
CA ASP A 56 -7.89 9.28 4.42
C ASP A 56 -6.37 9.44 4.32
N SER A 57 -5.68 9.40 5.46
CA SER A 57 -4.22 9.39 5.52
C SER A 57 -3.64 8.19 4.76
N ALA A 58 -4.18 6.99 4.96
CA ALA A 58 -3.72 5.77 4.28
C ALA A 58 -3.88 5.86 2.74
N ILE A 59 -5.01 6.38 2.26
CA ILE A 59 -5.29 6.54 0.83
C ILE A 59 -4.34 7.57 0.20
N ILE A 60 -4.10 8.70 0.85
CA ILE A 60 -3.15 9.71 0.36
C ILE A 60 -1.75 9.09 0.22
N ARG A 61 -1.31 8.35 1.23
CA ARG A 61 0.00 7.68 1.25
C ARG A 61 0.11 6.61 0.14
N SER A 62 -0.96 5.86 -0.14
CA SER A 62 -0.97 4.85 -1.20
C SER A 62 -0.67 5.41 -2.60
N ARG A 63 -0.90 6.73 -2.81
CA ARG A 63 -0.73 7.38 -4.12
C ARG A 63 0.62 8.09 -4.26
N MET A 64 1.47 8.06 -3.24
CA MET A 64 2.71 8.83 -3.17
C MET A 64 3.65 8.58 -4.36
N PHE A 65 3.73 7.33 -4.83
CA PHE A 65 4.65 6.93 -5.90
C PHE A 65 3.96 6.67 -7.25
N LYS A 66 2.69 7.10 -7.41
CA LYS A 66 1.89 6.80 -8.61
C LYS A 66 2.55 7.23 -9.92
N LYS A 67 3.29 8.35 -9.93
CA LYS A 67 4.03 8.80 -11.11
C LYS A 67 5.19 7.86 -11.44
N GLN A 68 5.99 7.54 -10.43
CA GLN A 68 7.15 6.66 -10.53
C GLN A 68 6.73 5.24 -10.96
N GLU A 69 5.63 4.72 -10.42
CA GLU A 69 5.03 3.45 -10.82
C GLU A 69 4.64 3.44 -12.30
N ARG A 70 4.01 4.51 -12.80
CA ARG A 70 3.64 4.65 -14.21
C ARG A 70 4.87 4.71 -15.11
N ASP A 71 5.84 5.54 -14.76
CA ASP A 71 7.05 5.75 -15.55
C ASP A 71 7.88 4.46 -15.62
N ALA A 72 8.03 3.75 -14.49
CA ALA A 72 8.69 2.46 -14.42
C ALA A 72 7.98 1.39 -15.27
N SER A 73 6.65 1.33 -15.20
CA SER A 73 5.86 0.39 -16.01
C SER A 73 6.02 0.67 -17.51
N CYS A 74 5.99 1.94 -17.93
CA CYS A 74 6.19 2.32 -19.32
C CYS A 74 7.59 1.96 -19.83
N LEU A 75 8.62 2.21 -19.01
CA LEU A 75 10.00 1.83 -19.34
C LEU A 75 10.16 0.31 -19.48
N MET A 76 9.53 -0.46 -18.59
CA MET A 76 9.56 -1.92 -18.61
C MET A 76 8.93 -2.48 -19.89
N ILE A 77 7.79 -1.92 -20.33
CA ILE A 77 7.11 -2.34 -21.58
C ILE A 77 8.01 -2.07 -22.78
N LYS A 78 8.54 -0.85 -22.92
CA LYS A 78 9.45 -0.49 -24.03
C LYS A 78 10.69 -1.37 -24.07
N LYS A 79 11.22 -1.73 -22.90
CA LYS A 79 12.37 -2.63 -22.79
C LYS A 79 12.00 -4.07 -23.18
N ALA A 80 10.80 -4.53 -22.88
CA ALA A 80 10.31 -5.83 -23.32
C ALA A 80 10.16 -5.88 -24.85
N GLU A 81 9.58 -4.83 -25.45
CA GLU A 81 9.42 -4.69 -26.92
C GLU A 81 10.78 -4.73 -27.64
N SER A 82 11.78 -3.97 -27.17
CA SER A 82 13.10 -3.97 -27.80
C SER A 82 13.86 -5.30 -27.64
N ILE A 83 13.61 -6.07 -26.57
CA ILE A 83 14.16 -7.42 -26.42
C ILE A 83 13.52 -8.39 -27.42
N THR A 84 12.22 -8.26 -27.70
CA THR A 84 11.54 -9.10 -28.70
C THR A 84 11.98 -8.78 -30.13
N GLU A 85 12.18 -7.51 -30.48
CA GLU A 85 12.69 -7.12 -31.81
C GLU A 85 14.09 -7.68 -32.07
N ASN A 86 15.02 -7.51 -31.11
CA ASN A 86 16.39 -8.05 -31.22
C ASN A 86 16.48 -9.59 -31.27
N LYS A 87 15.42 -10.31 -30.90
CA LYS A 87 15.34 -11.77 -31.05
C LYS A 87 14.81 -12.20 -32.41
N ASN A 88 14.04 -11.35 -33.10
CA ASN A 88 13.51 -11.64 -34.43
C ASN A 88 14.50 -11.26 -35.54
N ASP A 89 15.47 -10.39 -35.24
CA ASP A 89 16.59 -10.03 -36.14
C ASP A 89 17.80 -10.99 -36.03
N LYS A 90 17.68 -12.09 -35.29
CA LYS A 90 18.67 -13.20 -35.19
C LYS A 90 18.04 -14.52 -35.60
#